data_AF-A0A6I5C6Q0-F1
#
_entry.id   AF-A0A6I5C6Q0-F1
#
_cell.length_a   1.000
_cell.length_b   1.000
_cell.length_c   1.000
_cell.angle_alpha   90.00
_cell.angle_beta   90.00
_cell.angle_gamma   90.00
#
_symmetry.space_group_name_H-M   'P 1'
#
loop_
_entity.id
_entity.type
_entity.pdbx_description
1 polymer ?
#
loop_
_entity_poly.entity_id
_entity_poly.type
_entity_poly.pdbx_seq_one_letter_code
_entity_poly.pdbx_strand_id
1 'polypeptide(L)' 'MLDLPPLARFGDRLATGLTDVTDDPAALDSTGFWAVAADYEGRLTCARFRDVRHAPVPAPVPGAWRGPAAADWTS' A
#
# COMPACT_ATOMS: atom_id res chain seq x y z
N MET A 1 -13.01 -7.48 12.44
CA MET A 1 -11.84 -7.12 11.62
C MET A 1 -12.27 -7.25 10.17
N LEU A 2 -12.11 -6.23 9.34
CA LEU A 2 -12.44 -6.37 7.91
C LEU A 2 -11.38 -7.27 7.27
N ASP A 3 -11.80 -8.35 6.63
CA ASP A 3 -10.93 -9.25 5.89
C ASP A 3 -10.75 -8.71 4.46
N LEU A 4 -9.85 -7.73 4.34
CA LEU A 4 -9.58 -7.05 3.07
C LEU A 4 -8.34 -7.67 2.41
N PRO A 5 -8.39 -7.95 1.09
CA PRO A 5 -7.23 -8.48 0.39
C PRO A 5 -6.08 -7.46 0.39
N PRO A 6 -4.81 -7.91 0.49
CA PRO A 6 -3.66 -7.03 0.43
C PRO A 6 -3.61 -6.27 -0.91
N LEU A 7 -3.31 -4.98 -0.83
CA LEU A 7 -3.12 -4.11 -2.00
C LEU A 7 -2.00 -3.10 -1.75
N ALA A 8 -1.36 -2.67 -2.82
CA ALA A 8 -0.48 -1.50 -2.82
C ALA A 8 -0.89 -0.55 -3.95
N ARG A 9 -1.00 0.75 -3.64
CA ARG A 9 -1.34 1.79 -4.62
C ARG A 9 -0.23 2.83 -4.71
N PHE A 10 0.27 3.03 -5.93
CA PHE A 10 1.29 4.03 -6.25
C PHE A 10 0.76 4.93 -7.37
N GLY A 11 0.08 6.01 -6.99
CA GLY A 11 -0.60 6.89 -7.95
C GLY A 11 -1.63 6.13 -8.81
N ASP A 12 -1.34 6.04 -10.11
CA ASP A 12 -2.16 5.34 -11.09
C ASP A 12 -1.92 3.82 -11.16
N ARG A 13 -0.97 3.27 -10.39
CA ARG A 13 -0.72 1.83 -10.32
C ARG A 13 -1.46 1.23 -9.14
N LEU A 14 -2.19 0.16 -9.38
CA LEU A 14 -2.78 -0.69 -8.35
C LEU A 14 -2.19 -2.10 -8.47
N ALA A 15 -1.58 -2.57 -7.39
CA ALA A 15 -1.01 -3.90 -7.27
C ALA A 15 -1.84 -4.74 -6.29
N THR A 16 -2.22 -5.95 -6.71
CA THR A 16 -2.99 -6.94 -5.93
C THR A 16 -2.44 -8.35 -6.16
N GLY A 17 -2.96 -9.33 -5.43
CA GLY A 17 -2.46 -10.71 -5.51
C GLY A 17 -1.06 -10.79 -4.91
N LEU A 18 -0.95 -10.50 -3.62
CA LEU A 18 0.30 -10.61 -2.85
C LEU A 18 0.83 -12.04 -2.93
N THR A 19 2.09 -12.19 -3.32
CA THR A 19 2.74 -13.49 -3.50
C THR A 19 3.90 -13.71 -2.54
N ASP A 20 4.51 -12.64 -2.02
CA ASP A 20 5.68 -12.73 -1.15
C ASP A 20 5.80 -11.50 -0.26
N VAL A 21 6.33 -11.67 0.95
CA VAL A 21 6.67 -10.61 1.91
C VAL A 21 7.97 -10.97 2.61
N THR A 22 8.96 -10.07 2.53
CA THR A 22 10.29 -10.28 3.10
C THR A 22 10.92 -8.97 3.56
N ASP A 23 11.82 -9.04 4.53
CA ASP A 23 12.68 -7.93 4.94
C ASP A 23 14.07 -7.97 4.28
N ASP A 24 14.40 -9.05 3.55
CA ASP A 24 15.65 -9.21 2.82
C ASP A 24 15.63 -8.40 1.49
N PRO A 25 16.45 -7.33 1.35
CA PRO A 25 16.52 -6.54 0.13
C PRO A 25 17.04 -7.34 -1.08
N ALA A 26 17.76 -8.44 -0.89
CA ALA A 26 18.23 -9.27 -2.00
C ALA A 26 17.07 -9.86 -2.82
N ALA A 27 15.85 -9.92 -2.27
CA ALA A 27 14.66 -10.32 -3.02
C ALA A 27 14.32 -9.37 -4.19
N LEU A 28 14.77 -8.11 -4.13
CA LEU A 28 14.56 -7.12 -5.18
C LEU A 28 15.41 -7.40 -6.43
N ASP A 29 16.42 -8.27 -6.34
CA ASP A 29 17.17 -8.76 -7.51
C ASP A 29 16.32 -9.70 -8.38
N SER A 30 15.17 -10.16 -7.87
CA SER A 30 14.20 -10.93 -8.62
C SER A 30 13.29 -10.05 -9.50
N THR A 31 12.68 -10.65 -10.53
CA THR A 31 11.79 -9.95 -11.45
C THR A 31 10.41 -9.65 -10.86
N GLY A 32 9.65 -8.75 -11.47
CA GLY A 32 8.25 -8.48 -11.10
C GLY A 32 8.08 -7.16 -10.35
N PHE A 33 6.95 -7.01 -9.67
CA PHE A 33 6.58 -5.76 -9.00
C PHE A 33 6.62 -5.90 -7.48
N TRP A 34 7.40 -5.02 -6.86
CA TRP A 34 7.59 -4.96 -5.42
C TRP A 34 7.11 -3.61 -4.87
N ALA A 35 6.29 -3.65 -3.83
CA ALA A 35 6.05 -2.51 -2.95
C ALA A 35 7.06 -2.58 -1.81
N VAL A 36 7.84 -1.52 -1.62
CA VAL A 36 8.86 -1.46 -0.57
C VAL A 36 8.52 -0.33 0.39
N ALA A 37 8.40 -0.66 1.67
CA ALA A 37 8.31 0.30 2.75
C ALA A 37 9.58 0.22 3.60
N ALA A 38 10.13 1.38 3.95
CA ALA A 38 11.18 1.50 4.96
C ALA A 38 10.58 2.17 6.20
N ASP A 39 10.87 1.62 7.37
CA ASP A 39 10.58 2.32 8.63
C ASP A 39 11.67 3.35 8.96
N TYR A 40 11.48 4.09 10.06
CA TYR A 40 12.44 5.12 10.48
C TYR A 40 13.76 4.52 11.01
N GLU A 41 13.73 3.26 11.43
CA GLU A 41 14.86 2.47 11.90
C GLU A 41 15.65 1.82 10.75
N GLY A 42 15.17 1.96 9.50
CA GLY A 42 15.82 1.46 8.29
C GLY A 42 15.51 0.00 7.97
N ARG A 43 14.54 -0.64 8.64
CA ARG A 43 14.07 -1.98 8.26
C ARG A 43 13.19 -1.87 7.03
N LEU A 44 13.29 -2.87 6.17
CA LEU A 44 12.51 -2.95 4.95
C LEU A 44 11.36 -3.95 5.10
N THR A 45 10.26 -3.65 4.41
CA THR A 45 9.23 -4.62 4.08
C THR A 45 9.03 -4.57 2.58
N CYS A 46 9.46 -5.63 1.91
CA CYS A 46 9.34 -5.86 0.48
C CYS A 46 8.16 -6.80 0.25
N ALA A 47 7.11 -6.33 -0.43
CA ALA A 47 5.92 -7.11 -0.76
C ALA A 47 5.78 -7.28 -2.29
N ARG A 48 5.79 -8.53 -2.77
CA ARG A 48 5.67 -8.84 -4.20
C ARG A 48 4.23 -9.06 -4.60
N PHE A 49 3.81 -8.47 -5.72
CA PHE A 49 2.45 -8.58 -6.24
C PHE A 49 2.44 -9.17 -7.65
N ARG A 50 1.46 -10.03 -7.91
CA ARG A 50 1.23 -10.65 -9.22
C ARG A 50 0.53 -9.71 -10.19
N ASP A 51 -0.54 -9.07 -9.72
CA ASP A 51 -1.47 -8.37 -10.60
C ASP A 51 -1.26 -6.87 -10.48
N VAL A 52 -0.62 -6.26 -11.48
CA VAL A 52 -0.38 -4.82 -11.54
C VAL A 52 -1.14 -4.22 -12.70
N ARG A 53 -2.03 -3.28 -12.41
CA ARG A 53 -2.83 -2.59 -13.42
C ARG A 53 -2.77 -1.08 -13.28
N HIS A 54 -2.95 -0.40 -14.40
CA HIS A 54 -3.24 1.02 -14.39
C HIS A 54 -4.69 1.24 -13.91
N ALA A 55 -4.87 2.03 -12.87
CA ALA A 55 -6.11 2.37 -12.20
C ALA A 55 -6.10 3.87 -11.88
N PRO A 56 -6.77 4.71 -12.70
CA PRO A 56 -6.82 6.15 -12.51
C PRO A 56 -7.24 6.53 -11.08
N VAL A 57 -6.61 7.59 -10.55
CA VAL A 57 -7.01 8.16 -9.27
C VAL A 57 -8.32 8.92 -9.47
N PRO A 58 -9.39 8.59 -8.73
CA PRO A 58 -10.62 9.38 -8.78
C PRO A 58 -10.32 10.85 -8.46
N ALA A 59 -10.95 11.76 -9.19
CA ALA A 59 -10.80 13.18 -8.90
C ALA A 59 -11.24 13.46 -7.45
N PRO A 60 -10.52 14.33 -6.71
CA PRO A 60 -10.93 14.71 -5.38
C PRO A 60 -12.32 15.36 -5.44
N VAL A 61 -13.19 14.98 -4.52
CA VAL A 61 -14.51 15.61 -4.35
C VAL A 61 -14.44 16.52 -3.13
N PRO A 62 -14.37 17.85 -3.31
CA PRO A 62 -14.31 18.79 -2.20
C PRO A 62 -15.43 18.55 -1.19
N GLY A 63 -15.08 18.44 0.10
CA GLY A 63 -16.03 18.21 1.19
C GLY A 63 -16.58 16.78 1.33
N ALA A 64 -16.18 15.83 0.48
CA ALA A 64 -16.62 14.43 0.61
C ALA A 64 -15.94 13.69 1.76
N TRP A 65 -14.68 14.00 2.03
CA TRP A 65 -13.99 13.47 3.20
C TRP A 65 -14.53 14.14 4.46
N ARG A 66 -15.03 13.33 5.38
CA ARG A 66 -15.43 13.74 6.72
C ARG A 66 -14.48 13.06 7.70
N GLY A 67 -13.61 13.85 8.33
CA GLY A 67 -12.76 13.36 9.39
C GLY A 67 -13.55 12.96 10.65
N PRO A 68 -12.90 12.34 11.63
CA PRO A 68 -13.49 12.10 12.95
C PRO A 68 -13.99 13.41 13.58
N ALA A 69 -15.08 13.36 14.36
CA ALA A 69 -15.54 14.54 15.06
C ALA A 69 -14.50 14.99 16.09
N ALA A 70 -14.43 16.28 16.39
CA ALA A 70 -13.47 16.79 17.38
C ALA A 70 -13.61 16.10 18.75
N ALA A 71 -14.83 15.67 19.12
CA ALA A 71 -15.11 14.95 20.36
C ALA A 71 -14.72 13.46 20.33
N ASP A 72 -14.41 12.88 19.15
CA ASP A 72 -13.98 11.48 19.02
C ASP A 72 -12.48 11.29 19.33
N TRP A 73 -11.74 12.40 19.49
CA TRP A 73 -10.31 12.37 19.83
C TRP A 73 -10.13 12.17 21.33
N THR A 74 -9.29 11.21 21.71
CA THR A 74 -8.86 10.98 23.10
C THR A 74 -7.34 11.09 23.19
N SER A 75 -6.82 11.61 24.29
CA SER A 75 -5.39 11.62 24.63
C SER A 75 -4.97 10.35 25.37
#